data_AF-A0A397AF71-F1
#
_entry.id   AF-A0A397AF71-F1
#
_cell.length_a   1.000
_cell.length_b   1.000
_cell.length_c   1.000
_cell.angle_alpha   90.00
_cell.angle_beta   90.00
_cell.angle_gamma   90.00
#
_symmetry.space_group_name_H-M   'P 1'
#
loop_
_entity.id
_entity.type
_entity.pdbx_description
1 polymer ?
#
loop_
_entity_poly.entity_id
_entity_poly.type
_entity_poly.pdbx_seq_one_letter_code
_entity_poly.pdbx_strand_id
1 'polypeptide(L)'
;MKFSMQGPFAGYVARVKSVDGMSKSVVDGNHSHSDEQSNDVARRDGRWRDSHGEAEATARGHTVLAKLTTHLVDTYSKCGLPRHEQPKTARRLLTKNSQVVANNGWDNCDNNIVLRVRDLLDVHTRSGVAKTFVVLDLLGQGTFGQVFRCQDVATKAVVAIKIIRNHPSYYKQALVEVQVSQLV
;
A
#
# COMPACT_ATOMS: atom_id res chain seq x y z
N MET A 1 -17.21 -2.30 8.62
CA MET A 1 -17.59 -0.86 8.59
C MET A 1 -17.14 -0.25 7.25
N LYS A 2 -17.83 0.79 6.74
CA LYS A 2 -17.50 1.50 5.47
C LYS A 2 -16.43 2.56 5.74
N PHE A 3 -15.50 2.68 4.81
CA PHE A 3 -14.47 3.71 4.85
C PHE A 3 -14.28 4.32 3.47
N SER A 4 -14.09 5.64 3.43
CA SER A 4 -13.68 6.37 2.24
C SER A 4 -12.17 6.46 2.23
N MET A 5 -11.55 6.14 1.11
CA MET A 5 -10.12 6.42 0.93
C MET A 5 -9.95 7.86 0.40
N GLN A 6 -8.85 8.54 0.75
CA GLN A 6 -8.53 9.90 0.29
C GLN A 6 -7.16 9.92 -0.43
N GLY A 7 -6.81 11.06 -1.04
CA GLY A 7 -5.56 11.22 -1.80
C GLY A 7 -5.59 10.45 -3.13
N PRO A 8 -4.51 9.76 -3.54
CA PRO A 8 -4.51 8.98 -4.79
C PRO A 8 -5.52 7.82 -4.81
N PHE A 9 -6.10 7.51 -3.65
CA PHE A 9 -7.12 6.48 -3.47
C PHE A 9 -8.54 7.06 -3.40
N ALA A 10 -8.70 8.39 -3.56
CA ALA A 10 -10.00 9.05 -3.62
C ALA A 10 -10.82 8.48 -4.78
N GLY A 11 -11.89 7.75 -4.46
CA GLY A 11 -12.71 7.02 -5.44
C GLY A 11 -12.91 5.55 -5.06
N TYR A 12 -12.04 5.00 -4.22
CA TYR A 12 -12.17 3.64 -3.71
C TYR A 12 -13.08 3.56 -2.49
N VAL A 13 -14.00 2.59 -2.53
CA VAL A 13 -14.79 2.17 -1.37
C VAL A 13 -14.11 0.96 -0.74
N ALA A 14 -13.82 1.03 0.56
CA ALA A 14 -13.23 -0.05 1.31
C ALA A 14 -14.18 -0.57 2.40
N ARG A 15 -14.21 -1.90 2.59
CA ARG A 15 -14.88 -2.56 3.72
C ARG A 15 -13.86 -3.31 4.55
N VAL A 16 -13.73 -2.91 5.82
CA VAL A 16 -12.85 -3.58 6.78
C VAL A 16 -13.66 -4.54 7.65
N LYS A 17 -13.15 -5.76 7.82
CA LYS A 17 -13.65 -6.78 8.76
C LYS A 17 -12.50 -7.31 9.62
N SER A 18 -12.75 -7.55 10.92
CA SER A 18 -11.81 -8.29 11.78
C SER A 18 -11.60 -9.68 11.20
N VAL A 19 -10.38 -10.21 11.32
CA VAL A 19 -10.08 -11.61 10.98
C VAL A 19 -9.77 -12.39 12.25
N ASP A 20 -10.76 -12.50 13.13
CA ASP A 20 -10.70 -13.49 14.21
C ASP A 20 -10.91 -14.87 13.57
N GLY A 21 -9.85 -15.68 13.50
CA GLY A 21 -9.92 -17.07 13.02
C GLY A 21 -9.58 -17.33 11.54
N MET A 22 -9.16 -16.35 10.74
CA MET A 22 -8.56 -16.66 9.42
C MET A 22 -7.08 -17.00 9.57
N SER A 23 -6.79 -18.17 10.13
CA SER A 23 -5.52 -18.83 9.92
C SER A 23 -5.39 -19.14 8.43
N LYS A 24 -4.49 -18.45 7.72
CA LYS A 24 -3.84 -19.14 6.60
C LYS A 24 -3.11 -20.30 7.26
N SER A 25 -3.53 -21.53 6.97
CA SER A 25 -2.68 -22.70 7.13
C SER A 25 -1.31 -22.32 6.59
N VAL A 26 -0.31 -22.38 7.45
CA VAL A 26 1.09 -22.43 7.02
C VAL A 26 1.16 -23.64 6.10
N VAL A 27 1.19 -23.39 4.80
CA VAL A 27 1.61 -24.39 3.83
C VAL A 27 3.07 -24.05 3.57
N ASP A 28 3.93 -24.78 4.27
CA ASP A 28 5.30 -24.99 3.83
C ASP A 28 5.28 -25.52 2.39
N GLY A 29 6.06 -24.88 1.53
CA GLY A 29 6.55 -25.44 0.27
C GLY A 29 5.50 -25.84 -0.77
N ASN A 30 5.29 -24.97 -1.76
CA ASN A 30 5.47 -25.38 -3.15
C ASN A 30 5.79 -24.16 -4.02
N HIS A 31 7.05 -24.09 -4.42
CA HIS A 31 7.55 -23.16 -5.44
C HIS A 31 6.95 -23.59 -6.79
N SER A 32 5.81 -23.04 -7.16
CA SER A 32 5.41 -22.99 -8.55
C SER A 32 6.11 -21.80 -9.20
N HIS A 33 7.20 -22.11 -9.90
CA HIS A 33 7.85 -21.25 -10.89
C HIS A 33 6.76 -20.62 -11.76
N SER A 34 6.47 -19.35 -11.54
CA SER A 34 5.58 -18.57 -12.41
C SER A 34 6.46 -17.48 -13.00
N ASP A 35 6.51 -17.49 -14.31
CA ASP A 35 7.45 -16.77 -15.14
C ASP A 35 7.73 -15.33 -14.66
N GLU A 36 9.02 -15.04 -14.49
CA GLU A 36 9.55 -13.68 -14.35
C GLU A 36 9.25 -12.88 -15.62
N GLN A 37 8.02 -12.36 -15.72
CA GLN A 37 7.73 -11.26 -16.62
C GLN A 37 8.28 -9.99 -15.99
N SER A 38 9.53 -9.70 -16.38
CA SER A 38 10.20 -8.42 -16.20
C SER A 38 9.24 -7.28 -16.48
N ASN A 39 8.79 -6.61 -15.42
CA ASN A 39 7.90 -5.47 -15.51
C ASN A 39 8.54 -4.32 -14.76
N ASP A 40 9.28 -3.51 -15.51
CA ASP A 40 9.79 -2.20 -15.13
C ASP A 40 8.62 -1.21 -14.96
N VAL A 41 7.79 -1.42 -13.95
CA VAL A 41 6.71 -0.50 -13.59
C VAL A 41 7.16 0.31 -12.38
N ALA A 42 7.73 1.47 -12.72
CA ALA A 42 8.02 2.65 -11.90
C ALA A 42 8.11 2.42 -10.38
N ARG A 43 9.33 2.56 -9.88
CA ARG A 43 9.75 2.60 -8.47
C ARG A 43 8.87 3.55 -7.63
N ARG A 44 7.73 3.06 -7.13
CA ARG A 44 6.97 3.74 -6.07
C ARG A 44 7.65 3.43 -4.74
N ASP A 45 8.53 4.34 -4.30
CA ASP A 45 8.90 4.45 -2.90
C ASP A 45 7.59 4.64 -2.14
N GLY A 46 7.25 3.69 -1.26
CA GLY A 46 5.95 3.58 -0.58
C GLY A 46 5.67 4.68 0.44
N ARG A 47 6.20 5.88 0.23
CA ARG A 47 6.01 7.06 1.05
C ARG A 47 5.13 8.04 0.29
N TRP A 48 3.82 8.00 0.57
CA TRP A 48 3.00 9.18 0.32
C TRP A 48 3.51 10.25 1.29
N ARG A 49 4.08 11.32 0.75
CA ARG A 49 4.56 12.47 1.53
C ARG A 49 3.35 13.39 1.70
N ASP A 50 2.79 13.39 2.90
CA ASP A 50 1.98 14.47 3.40
C ASP A 50 2.79 15.78 3.30
N SER A 51 2.22 16.77 2.60
CA SER A 51 2.70 18.15 2.62
C SER A 51 2.29 18.81 3.94
N HIS A 52 2.79 18.31 5.06
CA HIS A 52 2.63 18.93 6.37
C HIS A 52 3.97 19.04 7.08
N GLY A 53 4.51 20.27 7.11
CA GLY A 53 5.54 20.71 8.06
C GLY A 53 6.97 20.31 7.72
N GLU A 54 7.64 21.11 6.88
CA GLU A 54 9.10 21.25 7.00
C GLU A 54 9.39 21.86 8.37
N ALA A 55 9.81 21.02 9.32
CA ALA A 55 10.47 21.51 10.52
C ALA A 55 11.79 22.16 10.08
N GLU A 56 11.79 23.49 10.11
CA GLU A 56 12.95 24.35 9.92
C GLU A 56 14.00 24.01 10.99
N ALA A 57 14.91 23.09 10.65
CA ALA A 57 16.02 22.73 11.52
C ALA A 57 17.00 23.90 11.58
N THR A 58 16.94 24.65 12.68
CA THR A 58 17.87 25.72 13.05
C THR A 58 19.32 25.29 12.81
N ALA A 59 20.02 26.07 12.00
CA ALA A 59 21.43 25.90 11.64
C ALA A 59 22.34 25.97 12.88
N ARG A 60 22.56 24.84 13.56
CA ARG A 60 23.68 24.66 14.48
C ARG A 60 24.86 24.14 13.66
N GLY A 61 25.97 24.87 13.64
CA GLY A 61 27.18 24.48 12.92
C GLY A 61 27.56 23.03 13.23
N HIS A 62 27.52 22.16 12.22
CA HIS A 62 27.84 20.75 12.40
C HIS A 62 29.32 20.57 12.72
N THR A 63 29.63 19.85 13.79
CA THR A 63 30.99 19.47 14.16
C THR A 63 31.65 18.66 13.03
N VAL A 64 32.98 18.66 12.97
CA VAL A 64 33.73 17.87 11.97
C VAL A 64 33.33 16.39 12.03
N LEU A 65 33.12 15.86 13.24
CA LEU A 65 32.63 14.50 13.46
C LEU A 65 31.23 14.30 12.86
N ALA A 66 30.29 15.22 13.11
CA ALA A 66 28.95 15.14 12.55
C ALA A 66 28.98 15.16 11.02
N LYS A 67 29.84 15.97 10.40
CA LYS A 67 30.01 16.00 8.93
C LYS A 67 30.58 14.69 8.40
N LEU A 68 31.58 14.11 9.07
CA LEU A 68 32.17 12.84 8.69
C LEU A 68 31.17 11.67 8.78
N THR A 69 30.25 11.69 9.77
CA THR A 69 29.25 10.64 9.93
C THR A 69 28.00 10.84 9.06
N THR A 70 27.59 12.08 8.76
CA THR A 70 26.41 12.36 7.93
C THR A 70 26.69 12.38 6.43
N HIS A 71 27.85 12.90 6.01
CA HIS A 71 28.25 12.97 4.60
C HIS A 71 29.15 11.82 4.18
N LEU A 72 29.17 10.72 4.93
CA LEU A 72 29.99 9.55 4.64
C LEU A 72 29.65 9.00 3.24
N VAL A 73 28.35 8.90 2.91
CA VAL A 73 27.88 8.44 1.60
C VAL A 73 28.34 9.37 0.46
N ASP A 74 28.25 10.69 0.65
CA ASP A 74 28.70 11.68 -0.35
C ASP A 74 30.22 11.63 -0.53
N THR A 75 30.95 11.45 0.57
CA THR A 75 32.42 11.38 0.58
C THR A 75 32.91 10.13 -0.14
N TYR A 76 32.33 8.97 0.16
CA TYR A 76 32.66 7.70 -0.52
C TYR A 76 32.31 7.76 -2.01
N SER A 77 31.21 8.45 -2.37
CA SER A 77 30.81 8.65 -3.77
C SER A 77 31.81 9.51 -4.55
N LYS A 78 32.39 10.53 -3.92
CA LYS A 78 33.45 11.38 -4.52
C LYS A 78 34.77 10.65 -4.68
N CYS A 79 35.07 9.70 -3.80
CA CYS A 79 36.27 8.87 -3.88
C CYS A 79 36.20 7.76 -4.94
N GLY A 80 35.11 7.69 -5.73
CA GLY A 80 34.96 6.70 -6.80
C GLY A 80 34.86 5.25 -6.30
N LEU A 81 34.60 5.05 -5.01
CA LEU A 81 34.41 3.72 -4.45
C LEU A 81 33.08 3.16 -5.00
N PRO A 82 33.06 1.90 -5.46
CA PRO A 82 31.83 1.29 -5.94
C PRO A 82 30.83 1.28 -4.78
N ARG A 83 29.76 2.07 -4.93
CA ARG A 83 28.64 2.05 -4.00
C ARG A 83 28.02 0.67 -4.10
N HIS A 84 28.19 -0.14 -3.05
CA HIS A 84 27.40 -1.35 -2.90
C HIS A 84 25.95 -0.92 -2.64
N GLU A 85 25.21 -0.61 -3.70
CA GLU A 85 23.78 -0.45 -3.63
C GLU A 85 23.23 -1.80 -3.20
N GLN A 86 22.73 -1.86 -1.95
CA GLN A 86 21.91 -3.00 -1.58
C GLN A 86 20.81 -3.09 -2.65
N PRO A 87 20.61 -4.26 -3.28
CA PRO A 87 19.50 -4.44 -4.19
C PRO A 87 18.25 -4.06 -3.40
N LYS A 88 17.60 -2.94 -3.76
CA LYS A 88 16.29 -2.61 -3.24
C LYS A 88 15.37 -3.68 -3.80
N THR A 89 15.24 -4.79 -3.08
CA THR A 89 14.41 -5.93 -3.49
C THR A 89 13.04 -5.40 -3.86
N ALA A 90 12.63 -5.62 -5.11
CA ALA A 90 11.33 -5.17 -5.59
C ALA A 90 10.25 -5.76 -4.67
N ARG A 91 9.37 -4.90 -4.16
CA ARG A 91 8.29 -5.35 -3.27
C ARG A 91 7.38 -6.29 -4.04
N ARG A 92 7.06 -7.44 -3.43
CA ARG A 92 6.20 -8.46 -4.05
C ARG A 92 4.86 -7.84 -4.46
N LEU A 93 4.52 -8.01 -5.72
CA LEU A 93 3.27 -7.56 -6.33
C LEU A 93 2.11 -8.50 -5.96
N LEU A 94 0.95 -7.93 -5.65
CA LEU A 94 -0.23 -8.71 -5.21
C LEU A 94 -1.37 -8.70 -6.23
N THR A 95 -1.56 -7.61 -6.97
CA THR A 95 -2.65 -7.49 -7.95
C THR A 95 -2.31 -8.20 -9.26
N LYS A 96 -3.21 -9.09 -9.72
CA LYS A 96 -3.14 -9.73 -11.05
C LYS A 96 -3.37 -8.69 -12.15
N ASN A 97 -2.89 -8.95 -13.37
CA ASN A 97 -2.92 -7.98 -14.48
C ASN A 97 -2.36 -6.63 -14.03
N SER A 98 -1.14 -6.61 -13.50
CA SER A 98 -0.59 -5.49 -12.73
C SER A 98 -0.16 -4.27 -13.55
N GLN A 99 -0.35 -4.30 -14.87
CA GLN A 99 -0.07 -3.14 -15.70
C GLN A 99 -1.04 -2.03 -15.34
N VAL A 100 -0.49 -0.92 -14.87
CA VAL A 100 -1.26 0.27 -14.52
C VAL A 100 -1.58 1.07 -15.77
N VAL A 101 -2.86 1.32 -16.01
CA VAL A 101 -3.35 1.95 -17.25
C VAL A 101 -4.33 3.10 -16.99
N ALA A 102 -4.95 3.15 -15.81
CA ALA A 102 -6.01 4.10 -15.50
C ALA A 102 -5.83 4.75 -14.11
N ASN A 103 -6.69 5.74 -13.83
CA ASN A 103 -6.74 6.47 -12.55
C ASN A 103 -5.36 6.96 -12.11
N ASN A 104 -4.72 7.84 -12.88
CA ASN A 104 -3.38 8.37 -12.59
C ASN A 104 -2.31 7.27 -12.36
N GLY A 105 -2.49 6.11 -13.00
CA GLY A 105 -1.61 4.94 -12.89
C GLY A 105 -1.82 4.11 -11.63
N TRP A 106 -2.95 4.21 -10.94
CA TRP A 106 -3.25 3.36 -9.78
C TRP A 106 -3.98 2.07 -10.16
N ASP A 107 -4.68 2.10 -11.29
CA ASP A 107 -5.62 1.06 -11.66
C ASP A 107 -5.11 0.28 -12.86
N ASN A 108 -5.35 -1.02 -12.87
CA ASN A 108 -5.16 -1.84 -14.06
C ASN A 108 -6.35 -1.77 -15.02
N CYS A 109 -6.29 -2.53 -16.13
CA CYS A 109 -7.34 -2.59 -17.13
C CYS A 109 -8.68 -3.09 -16.58
N ASP A 110 -8.65 -3.84 -15.47
CA ASP A 110 -9.84 -4.30 -14.75
C ASP A 110 -10.36 -3.26 -13.73
N ASN A 111 -9.84 -2.03 -13.72
CA ASN A 111 -10.17 -1.01 -12.71
C ASN A 111 -9.87 -1.46 -11.26
N ASN A 112 -8.97 -2.43 -11.07
CA ASN A 112 -8.49 -2.84 -9.76
C ASN A 112 -7.24 -2.04 -9.41
N ILE A 113 -7.14 -1.64 -8.14
CA ILE A 113 -5.93 -1.00 -7.63
C ILE A 113 -4.75 -1.98 -7.67
N VAL A 114 -3.60 -1.51 -8.17
CA VAL A 114 -2.38 -2.33 -8.20
C VAL A 114 -1.59 -2.13 -6.91
N LEU A 115 -1.63 -3.13 -6.02
CA LEU A 115 -0.98 -3.10 -4.72
C LEU A 115 0.18 -4.10 -4.61
N ARG A 116 1.12 -3.77 -3.71
CA ARG A 116 2.30 -4.54 -3.35
C ARG A 116 2.30 -4.80 -1.83
N VAL A 117 3.07 -5.81 -1.42
CA VAL A 117 3.34 -6.05 0.00
C VAL A 117 3.99 -4.80 0.61
N ARG A 118 3.54 -4.43 1.81
CA ARG A 118 3.92 -3.22 2.56
C ARG A 118 3.47 -1.89 1.96
N ASP A 119 2.53 -1.88 1.01
CA ASP A 119 1.83 -0.63 0.70
C ASP A 119 1.01 -0.17 1.91
N LEU A 120 0.87 1.15 2.07
CA LEU A 120 0.07 1.78 3.10
C LEU A 120 -1.29 2.19 2.51
N LEU A 121 -2.36 1.82 3.20
CA LEU A 121 -3.72 2.18 2.85
C LEU A 121 -4.28 3.10 3.93
N ASP A 122 -4.52 4.36 3.56
CA ASP A 122 -5.16 5.35 4.42
C ASP A 122 -6.68 5.33 4.21
N VAL A 123 -7.39 5.10 5.31
CA VAL A 123 -8.78 4.69 5.31
C VAL A 123 -9.51 5.54 6.35
N HIS A 124 -10.45 6.39 5.92
CA HIS A 124 -11.17 7.30 6.81
C HIS A 124 -12.45 6.64 7.33
N THR A 125 -12.56 6.57 8.65
CA THR A 125 -13.72 6.02 9.35
C THR A 125 -14.90 6.97 9.24
N ARG A 126 -16.13 6.47 9.46
CA ARG A 126 -17.34 7.32 9.48
C ARG A 126 -17.24 8.48 10.48
N SER A 127 -16.50 8.29 11.58
CA SER A 127 -16.22 9.33 12.57
C SER A 127 -15.21 10.39 12.11
N GLY A 128 -14.72 10.32 10.87
CA GLY A 128 -13.69 11.23 10.34
C GLY A 128 -12.26 10.85 10.75
N VAL A 129 -12.08 9.85 11.61
CA VAL A 129 -10.76 9.40 12.07
C VAL A 129 -10.08 8.61 10.96
N ALA A 130 -8.88 9.04 10.56
CA ALA A 130 -8.03 8.33 9.63
C ALA A 130 -7.36 7.12 10.31
N LYS A 131 -7.34 5.98 9.62
CA LYS A 131 -6.57 4.81 10.02
C LYS A 131 -5.67 4.36 8.87
N THR A 132 -4.44 4.01 9.19
CA THR A 132 -3.46 3.50 8.23
C THR A 132 -3.29 2.00 8.41
N PHE A 133 -3.31 1.27 7.30
CA PHE A 133 -3.12 -0.17 7.27
C PHE A 133 -1.96 -0.55 6.37
N VAL A 134 -1.14 -1.51 6.82
CA VAL A 134 -0.06 -2.10 6.01
C VAL A 134 -0.62 -3.32 5.28
N VAL A 135 -0.46 -3.37 3.96
CA VAL A 135 -0.86 -4.52 3.14
C VAL A 135 0.13 -5.67 3.37
N LEU A 136 -0.38 -6.82 3.78
CA LEU A 136 0.43 -8.02 4.02
C LEU A 136 0.33 -8.99 2.85
N ASP A 137 -0.89 -9.25 2.36
CA ASP A 137 -1.11 -10.26 1.33
C ASP A 137 -2.46 -10.10 0.61
N LEU A 138 -2.62 -10.76 -0.54
CA LEU A 138 -3.92 -10.95 -1.17
C LEU A 138 -4.62 -12.15 -0.52
N LEU A 139 -5.89 -11.96 -0.14
CA LEU A 139 -6.78 -13.03 0.35
C LEU A 139 -7.68 -13.57 -0.76
N GLY A 140 -8.13 -12.72 -1.68
CA GLY A 140 -8.95 -13.16 -2.80
C GLY A 140 -9.32 -12.03 -3.76
N GLN A 141 -9.81 -12.42 -4.93
CA GLN A 141 -10.32 -11.52 -5.97
C GLN A 141 -11.65 -12.09 -6.48
N GLY A 142 -12.62 -11.21 -6.72
CA GLY A 142 -13.92 -11.58 -7.29
C GLY A 142 -14.51 -10.44 -8.10
N THR A 143 -15.76 -10.61 -8.53
CA THR A 143 -16.49 -9.63 -9.36
C THR A 143 -16.48 -8.21 -8.77
N PHE A 144 -16.64 -8.13 -7.46
CA PHE A 144 -16.72 -6.88 -6.71
C PHE A 144 -15.38 -6.17 -6.46
N GLY A 145 -14.24 -6.82 -6.72
CA GLY A 145 -12.91 -6.27 -6.45
C GLY A 145 -12.00 -7.24 -5.70
N GLN A 146 -11.13 -6.70 -4.85
CA GLN A 146 -10.04 -7.46 -4.21
C GLN A 146 -10.13 -7.41 -2.69
N VAL A 147 -9.71 -8.47 -2.02
CA VAL A 147 -9.64 -8.57 -0.57
C VAL A 147 -8.19 -8.80 -0.15
N PHE A 148 -7.68 -7.91 0.68
CA PHE A 148 -6.32 -7.95 1.19
C PHE A 148 -6.30 -8.27 2.69
N ARG A 149 -5.28 -9.01 3.11
CA ARG A 149 -4.90 -9.13 4.52
C ARG A 149 -4.06 -7.91 4.84
N CYS A 150 -4.51 -7.13 5.80
CA CYS A 150 -3.81 -5.93 6.22
C CYS A 150 -3.61 -5.93 7.74
N GLN A 151 -2.66 -5.13 8.21
CA GLN A 151 -2.44 -4.88 9.63
C GLN A 151 -2.65 -3.41 9.93
N ASP A 152 -3.48 -3.11 10.94
CA ASP A 152 -3.63 -1.76 11.48
C ASP A 152 -2.28 -1.32 12.07
N VAL A 153 -1.76 -0.16 11.63
CA VAL A 153 -0.46 0.35 12.07
C VAL A 153 -0.44 0.64 13.57
N ALA A 154 -1.54 1.18 14.10
CA ALA A 154 -1.64 1.63 15.49
C ALA A 154 -1.92 0.45 16.43
N THR A 155 -2.91 -0.37 16.10
CA THR A 155 -3.36 -1.45 17.02
C THR A 155 -2.64 -2.78 16.77
N LYS A 156 -1.91 -2.92 15.66
CA LYS A 156 -1.33 -4.18 15.17
C LYS A 156 -2.34 -5.28 14.87
N ALA A 157 -3.64 -5.00 14.96
CA ALA A 157 -4.70 -5.94 14.63
C ALA A 157 -4.67 -6.31 13.15
N VAL A 158 -4.83 -7.59 12.85
CA VAL A 158 -4.94 -8.08 11.47
C VAL A 158 -6.41 -7.96 11.05
N VAL A 159 -6.64 -7.44 9.84
CA VAL A 159 -7.97 -7.25 9.27
C VAL A 159 -8.01 -7.69 7.81
N ALA A 160 -9.21 -7.97 7.31
CA ALA A 160 -9.47 -8.11 5.88
C ALA A 160 -10.04 -6.80 5.34
N ILE A 161 -9.41 -6.24 4.30
CA ILE A 161 -9.86 -5.04 3.61
C ILE A 161 -10.29 -5.42 2.20
N LYS A 162 -11.60 -5.32 1.93
CA LYS A 162 -12.16 -5.44 0.57
C LYS A 162 -12.14 -4.06 -0.09
N ILE A 163 -11.36 -3.91 -1.15
CA ILE A 163 -11.31 -2.71 -2.00
C ILE A 163 -12.19 -2.97 -3.23
N ILE A 164 -13.20 -2.13 -3.41
CA ILE A 164 -14.12 -2.21 -4.55
C ILE A 164 -13.46 -1.62 -5.78
N ARG A 165 -13.51 -2.31 -6.92
CA ARG A 165 -12.94 -1.82 -8.18
C ARG A 165 -13.55 -0.47 -8.59
N ASN A 166 -12.73 0.39 -9.18
CA ASN A 166 -13.09 1.76 -9.56
C ASN A 166 -13.97 1.78 -10.81
N HIS A 167 -15.24 1.38 -10.66
CA HIS A 167 -16.20 1.33 -11.77
C HIS A 167 -17.61 1.76 -11.31
N PRO A 168 -18.32 2.62 -12.06
CA PRO A 168 -19.56 3.26 -11.59
C PRO A 168 -20.67 2.30 -11.16
N SER A 169 -20.83 1.16 -11.86
CA SER A 169 -21.85 0.16 -11.51
C SER A 169 -21.59 -0.48 -10.13
N TYR A 170 -20.34 -0.82 -9.84
CA TYR A 170 -19.93 -1.41 -8.56
C TYR A 170 -19.95 -0.37 -7.44
N TYR A 171 -19.64 0.88 -7.73
CA TYR A 171 -19.78 1.97 -6.77
C TYR A 171 -21.24 2.12 -6.32
N LYS A 172 -22.19 2.23 -7.27
CA LYS A 172 -23.63 2.33 -6.96
C LYS A 172 -24.13 1.12 -6.17
N GLN A 173 -23.75 -0.10 -6.57
CA GLN A 173 -24.14 -1.31 -5.83
C GLN A 173 -23.56 -1.34 -4.41
N ALA A 174 -22.30 -0.93 -4.25
CA ALA A 174 -21.68 -0.83 -2.92
C ALA A 174 -22.39 0.22 -2.05
N LEU A 175 -22.95 1.30 -2.61
CA LEU A 175 -23.77 2.25 -1.85
C LEU A 175 -25.07 1.62 -1.34
N VAL A 176 -25.77 0.86 -2.18
CA VAL A 176 -27.02 0.17 -1.80
C VAL A 176 -26.75 -0.90 -0.73
N GLU A 177 -25.72 -1.73 -0.91
CA GLU A 177 -25.36 -2.78 0.05
C GLU A 177 -25.00 -2.21 1.43
N VAL A 178 -24.40 -1.01 1.47
CA VAL A 178 -24.08 -0.31 2.71
C VAL A 178 -25.33 0.17 3.44
N GLN A 179 -26.35 0.62 2.73
CA GLN A 179 -27.62 1.05 3.34
C GLN A 179 -28.36 -0.16 3.94
N VAL A 180 -28.40 -1.29 3.24
CA VAL A 180 -29.08 -2.51 3.69
C VAL A 180 -28.34 -3.16 4.86
N SER A 181 -27.01 -3.24 4.82
CA SER A 181 -26.20 -3.87 5.88
C SER A 181 -26.17 -3.09 7.21
N GLN A 182 -26.86 -1.94 7.33
CA GLN A 182 -27.00 -1.16 8.56
C GLN A 182 -28.36 -1.35 9.24
N LEU A 183 -29.31 -2.01 8.57
CA LEU A 183 -30.69 -2.22 9.04
C LEU A 183 -30.92 -3.62 9.64
N VAL A 184 -29.89 -4.47 9.70
CA VAL A 184 -29.92 -5.82 10.28
C VAL A 184 -28.79 -5.95 11.29
#